data_AF-A3IW90-F1
#
_entry.id   AF-A3IW90-F1
#
_cell.length_a   1.000
_cell.length_b   1.000
_cell.length_c   1.000
_cell.angle_alpha   90.00
_cell.angle_beta   90.00
_cell.angle_gamma   90.00
#
_symmetry.space_group_name_H-M   'P 1'
#
loop_
_entity.id
_entity.type
_entity.pdbx_description
1 polymer ?
#
loop_
_entity_poly.entity_id
_entity_poly.type
_entity_poly.pdbx_seq_one_letter_code
_entity_poly.pdbx_strand_id
1 'polypeptide(L)'
;MNKKTDTPITSLSPESHKDAPWWNRSVIGEDSLVEDLLGKFSKQEVSESALFLHNREMTDLRVFAKTAETIDNDKFGQEEFLIFVKMQYLLRKGLHEYQGLYESLQLLKVAIDAKDCFISIDQTELRYRGTKQQEFYNFVERLLLDHENAVTFREQVQMRLADLLPQIKTEEGRTALQNYAKYLDQLSDNELGLKLLSLFKTYQLADYSILRIISNLIQSLGKKDLLDFKGLVSLVRVNYGLFEKLRDIIGLSERQSTPETYGLMIQFIALANRHGISHMKFDDLIKVMQKWYKPYQAVIGIRQEHPPSEYKQPKEFKEAIPGIEIYEKYRKWLTDKKTGMVFIDFGDDH
;
A
#
# COMPACT_ATOMS: atom_id res chain seq x y z
N MET A 1 -21.14 -80.46 17.39
CA MET A 1 -21.15 -79.75 18.69
C MET A 1 -20.20 -78.57 18.56
N ASN A 2 -20.43 -77.37 19.11
CA ASN A 2 -21.55 -76.92 19.96
C ASN A 2 -22.16 -75.58 19.44
N LYS A 3 -23.16 -75.01 20.11
CA LYS A 3 -23.99 -73.87 19.61
C LYS A 3 -23.43 -72.47 19.91
N LYS A 4 -23.77 -71.53 18.99
CA LYS A 4 -24.14 -70.10 19.15
C LYS A 4 -23.70 -69.30 20.39
N THR A 5 -23.28 -68.05 20.14
CA THR A 5 -24.12 -66.89 20.52
C THR A 5 -23.97 -65.69 19.59
N ASP A 6 -25.08 -64.97 19.44
CA ASP A 6 -25.33 -63.74 18.70
C ASP A 6 -25.24 -62.55 19.71
N THR A 7 -24.90 -61.27 19.46
CA THR A 7 -24.76 -60.43 18.24
C THR A 7 -23.69 -59.28 18.51
N PRO A 8 -23.64 -58.03 17.94
CA PRO A 8 -22.41 -57.17 17.93
C PRO A 8 -22.39 -55.94 18.88
N ILE A 9 -21.26 -55.20 18.94
CA ILE A 9 -21.16 -53.78 19.36
C ILE A 9 -20.27 -52.95 18.40
N THR A 10 -20.79 -51.75 18.11
CA THR A 10 -20.32 -50.59 17.31
C THR A 10 -18.84 -50.19 17.39
N SER A 11 -18.32 -49.70 16.25
CA SER A 11 -17.03 -49.01 16.10
C SER A 11 -17.02 -47.58 16.67
N LEU A 12 -15.91 -47.14 17.27
CA LEU A 12 -15.56 -45.72 17.38
C LEU A 12 -14.09 -45.51 17.01
N SER A 13 -13.85 -44.73 15.95
CA SER A 13 -12.54 -44.17 15.61
C SER A 13 -12.35 -42.82 16.30
N PRO A 14 -11.13 -42.43 16.71
CA PRO A 14 -10.88 -41.14 17.35
C PRO A 14 -10.77 -39.99 16.34
N GLU A 15 -11.89 -39.34 16.02
CA GLU A 15 -11.91 -38.06 15.28
C GLU A 15 -12.78 -37.01 16.01
N SER A 16 -12.23 -35.79 16.18
CA SER A 16 -12.90 -34.45 16.29
C SER A 16 -12.28 -33.44 17.29
N HIS A 17 -10.95 -33.24 17.26
CA HIS A 17 -10.29 -32.11 17.98
C HIS A 17 -9.78 -30.96 17.07
N LYS A 18 -10.18 -30.92 15.79
CA LYS A 18 -9.67 -29.91 14.82
C LYS A 18 -10.59 -28.71 14.58
N ASP A 19 -11.89 -28.86 14.82
CA ASP A 19 -12.90 -27.90 14.35
C ASP A 19 -13.19 -26.75 15.34
N ALA A 20 -12.60 -26.78 16.54
CA ALA A 20 -12.60 -25.63 17.44
C ALA A 20 -11.69 -24.50 16.92
N PRO A 21 -12.15 -23.23 16.88
CA PRO A 21 -11.30 -22.07 16.63
C PRO A 21 -10.10 -22.05 17.57
N TRP A 22 -8.95 -21.52 17.14
CA TRP A 22 -7.70 -21.67 17.88
C TRP A 22 -7.73 -21.05 19.29
N TRP A 23 -8.52 -19.99 19.48
CA TRP A 23 -8.78 -19.33 20.77
C TRP A 23 -9.76 -20.07 21.69
N ASN A 24 -10.34 -21.19 21.24
CA ASN A 24 -11.27 -22.05 21.99
C ASN A 24 -10.79 -23.51 22.05
N ARG A 25 -9.48 -23.76 21.92
CA ARG A 25 -8.87 -25.09 22.07
C ARG A 25 -8.36 -25.27 23.50
N SER A 26 -8.88 -26.28 24.19
CA SER A 26 -8.28 -26.72 25.45
C SER A 26 -6.85 -27.20 25.21
N VAL A 27 -5.88 -26.51 25.82
CA VAL A 27 -4.48 -26.96 25.88
C VAL A 27 -4.38 -28.02 26.98
N ILE A 28 -4.79 -29.25 26.65
CA ILE A 28 -4.72 -30.41 27.54
C ILE A 28 -3.96 -31.51 26.80
N GLY A 29 -2.82 -31.91 27.37
CA GLY A 29 -2.23 -33.22 27.12
C GLY A 29 -2.90 -34.26 28.01
N GLU A 30 -3.06 -35.49 27.53
CA GLU A 30 -3.72 -36.57 28.27
C GLU A 30 -2.84 -37.11 29.41
N ASP A 31 -2.78 -36.42 30.55
CA ASP A 31 -2.31 -37.00 31.83
C ASP A 31 -2.70 -36.14 33.05
N SER A 32 -3.91 -36.35 33.60
CA SER A 32 -4.30 -35.81 34.92
C SER A 32 -5.46 -36.57 35.59
N LEU A 33 -5.23 -37.84 35.94
CA LEU A 33 -6.09 -38.54 36.93
C LEU A 33 -5.79 -38.11 38.39
N VAL A 34 -5.10 -36.98 38.58
CA VAL A 34 -4.62 -36.47 39.87
C VAL A 34 -5.37 -35.21 40.30
N GLU A 35 -5.86 -34.39 39.36
CA GLU A 35 -6.62 -33.16 39.69
C GLU A 35 -7.93 -33.43 40.44
N ASP A 36 -8.63 -34.53 40.15
CA ASP A 36 -9.87 -34.94 40.84
C ASP A 36 -9.68 -35.18 42.35
N LEU A 37 -8.44 -35.37 42.82
CA LEU A 37 -8.11 -35.55 44.24
C LEU A 37 -7.67 -34.25 44.96
N LEU A 38 -7.50 -33.13 44.24
CA LEU A 38 -7.10 -31.83 44.79
C LEU A 38 -8.25 -30.81 44.85
N GLY A 39 -9.50 -31.31 44.94
CA GLY A 39 -10.73 -30.51 45.08
C GLY A 39 -10.86 -29.75 46.40
N LYS A 40 -9.96 -28.80 46.70
CA LYS A 40 -10.08 -27.85 47.82
C LYS A 40 -9.41 -26.49 47.67
N PHE A 41 -8.85 -26.15 46.51
CA PHE A 41 -8.61 -24.74 46.16
C PHE A 41 -9.87 -24.16 45.51
N SER A 42 -10.51 -23.19 46.17
CA SER A 42 -11.57 -22.41 45.56
C SER A 42 -10.97 -21.53 44.46
N LYS A 43 -11.27 -21.84 43.20
CA LYS A 43 -10.84 -21.04 42.03
C LYS A 43 -11.09 -19.56 42.28
N GLN A 44 -10.10 -18.73 41.96
CA GLN A 44 -10.17 -17.29 42.18
C GLN A 44 -11.26 -16.65 41.32
N GLU A 45 -11.77 -15.50 41.72
CA GLU A 45 -12.69 -14.71 40.90
C GLU A 45 -11.88 -13.67 40.11
N VAL A 46 -12.25 -13.47 38.83
CA VAL A 46 -11.67 -12.42 38.00
C VAL A 46 -12.03 -11.06 38.63
N SER A 47 -11.02 -10.20 38.80
CA SER A 47 -11.23 -8.90 39.46
C SER A 47 -12.23 -8.02 38.68
N GLU A 48 -13.02 -7.22 39.40
CA GLU A 48 -13.99 -6.31 38.78
C GLU A 48 -13.31 -5.32 37.81
N SER A 49 -12.08 -4.91 38.10
CA SER A 49 -11.28 -4.05 37.22
C SER A 49 -10.84 -4.76 35.92
N ALA A 50 -10.42 -6.04 35.99
CA ALA A 50 -10.11 -6.83 34.81
C ALA A 50 -11.36 -7.13 33.96
N LEU A 51 -12.49 -7.44 34.60
CA LEU A 51 -13.77 -7.66 33.91
C LEU A 51 -14.32 -6.37 33.28
N PHE A 52 -14.23 -5.24 33.98
CA PHE A 52 -14.58 -3.92 33.44
C PHE A 52 -13.71 -3.57 32.23
N LEU A 53 -12.40 -3.79 32.31
CA LEU A 53 -11.48 -3.56 31.21
C LEU A 53 -11.82 -4.46 30.01
N HIS A 54 -11.95 -5.77 30.21
CA HIS A 54 -12.39 -6.71 29.17
C HIS A 54 -13.69 -6.25 28.48
N ASN A 55 -14.68 -5.82 29.25
CA ASN A 55 -15.98 -5.39 28.72
C ASN A 55 -15.93 -4.04 27.98
N ARG A 56 -15.00 -3.15 28.35
CA ARG A 56 -14.68 -1.93 27.59
C ARG A 56 -14.06 -2.27 26.24
N GLU A 57 -12.96 -3.03 26.25
CA GLU A 57 -12.25 -3.40 25.01
C GLU A 57 -13.14 -4.24 24.07
N MET A 58 -13.98 -5.14 24.61
CA MET A 58 -15.03 -5.84 23.84
C MET A 58 -16.06 -4.89 23.21
N THR A 59 -16.32 -3.73 23.81
CA THR A 59 -17.23 -2.73 23.22
C THR A 59 -16.56 -2.01 22.06
N ASP A 60 -15.29 -1.63 22.20
CA ASP A 60 -14.50 -1.04 21.12
C ASP A 60 -14.30 -2.03 19.95
N LEU A 61 -14.10 -3.33 20.24
CA LEU A 61 -14.08 -4.39 19.23
C LEU A 61 -15.38 -4.45 18.42
N ARG A 62 -16.56 -4.36 19.06
CA ARG A 62 -17.85 -4.33 18.34
C ARG A 62 -17.99 -3.08 17.44
N VAL A 63 -17.46 -1.94 17.85
CA VAL A 63 -17.46 -0.68 17.06
C VAL A 63 -16.54 -0.80 15.83
N PHE A 64 -15.30 -1.28 16.02
CA PHE A 64 -14.38 -1.44 14.90
C PHE A 64 -14.78 -2.57 13.96
N ALA A 65 -15.28 -3.70 14.47
CA ALA A 65 -15.78 -4.81 13.65
C ALA A 65 -16.90 -4.35 12.70
N LYS A 66 -17.92 -3.67 13.21
CA LYS A 66 -19.02 -3.12 12.39
C LYS A 66 -18.53 -2.12 11.34
N THR A 67 -17.48 -1.37 11.65
CA THR A 67 -16.84 -0.44 10.71
C THR A 67 -16.08 -1.21 9.62
N ALA A 68 -15.33 -2.25 9.99
CA ALA A 68 -14.63 -3.13 9.06
C ALA A 68 -15.62 -3.86 8.12
N GLU A 69 -16.71 -4.43 8.66
CA GLU A 69 -17.82 -5.04 7.92
C GLU A 69 -18.45 -4.08 6.89
N THR A 70 -18.46 -2.78 7.17
CA THR A 70 -19.01 -1.74 6.27
C THR A 70 -18.04 -1.39 5.13
N ILE A 71 -16.73 -1.62 5.29
CA ILE A 71 -15.69 -1.33 4.29
C ILE A 71 -15.29 -2.59 3.51
N ASP A 72 -15.46 -3.78 4.10
CA ASP A 72 -15.11 -5.08 3.54
C ASP A 72 -15.68 -5.29 2.13
N ASN A 73 -14.91 -5.93 1.26
CA ASN A 73 -15.28 -6.12 -0.13
C ASN A 73 -14.58 -7.33 -0.75
N ASP A 74 -15.37 -8.20 -1.39
CA ASP A 74 -14.83 -9.39 -2.07
C ASP A 74 -13.92 -9.05 -3.26
N LYS A 75 -13.99 -7.81 -3.78
CA LYS A 75 -13.02 -7.29 -4.75
C LYS A 75 -11.60 -7.25 -4.20
N PHE A 76 -11.42 -7.08 -2.89
CA PHE A 76 -10.11 -7.15 -2.25
C PHE A 76 -9.54 -8.59 -2.21
N GLY A 77 -10.37 -9.61 -2.49
CA GLY A 77 -9.95 -11.01 -2.63
C GLY A 77 -9.53 -11.40 -4.05
N GLN A 78 -9.60 -10.49 -5.02
CA GLN A 78 -9.18 -10.76 -6.40
C GLN A 78 -7.65 -10.92 -6.47
N GLU A 79 -7.18 -11.95 -7.17
CA GLU A 79 -5.76 -12.32 -7.22
C GLU A 79 -4.86 -11.15 -7.66
N GLU A 80 -5.25 -10.44 -8.73
CA GLU A 80 -4.50 -9.27 -9.21
C GLU A 80 -4.47 -8.11 -8.20
N PHE A 81 -5.53 -7.91 -7.42
CA PHE A 81 -5.57 -6.91 -6.35
C PHE A 81 -4.66 -7.32 -5.19
N LEU A 82 -4.71 -8.58 -4.77
CA LEU A 82 -3.83 -9.13 -3.73
C LEU A 82 -2.35 -9.07 -4.15
N ILE A 83 -2.05 -9.29 -5.43
CA ILE A 83 -0.71 -9.10 -6.00
C ILE A 83 -0.29 -7.63 -5.94
N PHE A 84 -1.17 -6.69 -6.31
CA PHE A 84 -0.87 -5.26 -6.19
C PHE A 84 -0.57 -4.82 -4.74
N VAL A 85 -1.35 -5.30 -3.75
CA VAL A 85 -1.08 -5.04 -2.33
C VAL A 85 0.28 -5.62 -1.90
N LYS A 86 0.62 -6.84 -2.32
CA LYS A 86 1.92 -7.47 -2.04
C LYS A 86 3.07 -6.68 -2.66
N MET A 87 2.92 -6.20 -3.90
CA MET A 87 3.90 -5.31 -4.55
C MET A 87 4.07 -3.99 -3.78
N GLN A 88 2.98 -3.38 -3.26
CA GLN A 88 3.10 -2.19 -2.41
C GLN A 88 3.89 -2.46 -1.13
N TYR A 89 3.63 -3.58 -0.43
CA TYR A 89 4.38 -3.96 0.77
C TYR A 89 5.87 -4.16 0.45
N LEU A 90 6.19 -4.99 -0.54
CA LEU A 90 7.56 -5.31 -0.94
C LEU A 90 8.35 -4.06 -1.38
N LEU A 91 7.72 -3.17 -2.15
CA LEU A 91 8.33 -1.92 -2.59
C LEU A 91 8.57 -0.94 -1.43
N ARG A 92 7.58 -0.74 -0.53
CA ARG A 92 7.71 0.16 0.62
C ARG A 92 8.75 -0.34 1.65
N LYS A 93 8.87 -1.66 1.84
CA LYS A 93 9.87 -2.27 2.73
C LYS A 93 11.23 -2.53 2.02
N GLY A 94 11.34 -2.29 0.72
CA GLY A 94 12.58 -2.41 -0.06
C GLY A 94 13.10 -3.84 -0.21
N LEU A 95 12.20 -4.82 -0.38
CA LEU A 95 12.51 -6.26 -0.31
C LEU A 95 12.63 -6.93 -1.68
N HIS A 96 13.49 -7.96 -1.75
CA HIS A 96 13.74 -8.78 -2.94
C HIS A 96 14.02 -7.93 -4.20
N GLU A 97 13.38 -8.21 -5.34
CA GLU A 97 13.55 -7.49 -6.60
C GLU A 97 13.13 -6.01 -6.56
N TYR A 98 12.50 -5.55 -5.47
CA TYR A 98 12.09 -4.16 -5.26
C TYR A 98 13.11 -3.31 -4.47
N GLN A 99 14.25 -3.89 -4.07
CA GLN A 99 15.26 -3.22 -3.25
C GLN A 99 15.78 -1.94 -3.95
N GLY A 100 15.60 -0.80 -3.27
CA GLY A 100 16.05 0.51 -3.78
C GLY A 100 15.24 1.06 -4.96
N LEU A 101 14.06 0.51 -5.29
CA LEU A 101 13.25 0.98 -6.43
C LEU A 101 12.14 1.97 -6.06
N TYR A 102 11.83 2.17 -4.76
CA TYR A 102 10.67 2.97 -4.33
C TYR A 102 10.71 4.42 -4.87
N GLU A 103 11.82 5.14 -4.65
CA GLU A 103 11.95 6.54 -5.11
C GLU A 103 11.89 6.65 -6.63
N SER A 104 12.62 5.80 -7.35
CA SER A 104 12.62 5.76 -8.82
C SER A 104 11.23 5.48 -9.39
N LEU A 105 10.43 4.67 -8.70
CA LEU A 105 9.07 4.38 -9.11
C LEU A 105 8.12 5.55 -8.83
N GLN A 106 8.29 6.28 -7.72
CA GLN A 106 7.54 7.53 -7.52
C GLN A 106 7.92 8.60 -8.55
N LEU A 107 9.21 8.76 -8.84
CA LEU A 107 9.69 9.67 -9.90
C LEU A 107 9.11 9.29 -11.27
N LEU A 108 9.17 8.01 -11.67
CA LEU A 108 8.56 7.57 -12.94
C LEU A 108 7.04 7.79 -12.94
N LYS A 109 6.34 7.47 -11.84
CA LYS A 109 4.89 7.67 -11.74
C LYS A 109 4.51 9.14 -11.93
N VAL A 110 5.16 10.06 -11.20
CA VAL A 110 4.91 11.50 -11.31
C VAL A 110 5.27 12.03 -12.71
N ALA A 111 6.35 11.54 -13.33
CA ALA A 111 6.73 11.89 -14.70
C ALA A 111 5.66 11.47 -15.74
N ILE A 112 4.97 10.35 -15.52
CA ILE A 112 3.90 9.84 -16.40
C ILE A 112 2.54 10.51 -16.13
N ASP A 113 2.22 10.77 -14.86
CA ASP A 113 0.99 11.46 -14.47
C ASP A 113 1.01 12.91 -14.97
N ALA A 114 2.12 13.64 -14.76
CA ALA A 114 2.26 15.06 -15.11
C ALA A 114 2.94 15.34 -16.46
N LYS A 115 3.18 14.32 -17.30
CA LYS A 115 3.83 14.41 -18.63
C LYS A 115 3.36 15.60 -19.49
N ASP A 116 2.06 15.91 -19.45
CA ASP A 116 1.45 16.90 -20.32
C ASP A 116 1.78 18.34 -19.87
N CYS A 117 2.04 18.55 -18.56
CA CYS A 117 2.61 19.81 -18.04
C CYS A 117 4.07 19.95 -18.47
N PHE A 118 4.90 18.91 -18.29
CA PHE A 118 6.29 18.90 -18.75
C PHE A 118 6.40 19.22 -20.25
N ILE A 119 5.64 18.51 -21.09
CA ILE A 119 5.63 18.70 -22.56
C ILE A 119 5.15 20.11 -22.94
N SER A 120 4.17 20.67 -22.22
CA SER A 120 3.66 22.03 -22.52
C SER A 120 4.64 23.13 -22.13
N ILE A 121 5.42 22.92 -21.06
CA ILE A 121 6.53 23.78 -20.61
C ILE A 121 7.62 23.84 -21.70
N ASP A 122 8.13 22.68 -22.12
CA ASP A 122 9.15 22.57 -23.17
C ASP A 122 8.70 23.19 -24.50
N GLN A 123 7.51 22.84 -24.99
CA GLN A 123 6.95 23.42 -26.22
C GLN A 123 6.77 24.94 -26.15
N THR A 124 6.50 25.48 -24.96
CA THR A 124 6.34 26.93 -24.77
C THR A 124 7.70 27.63 -24.82
N GLU A 125 8.73 27.13 -24.14
CA GLU A 125 10.10 27.66 -24.21
C GLU A 125 10.67 27.59 -25.63
N LEU A 126 10.46 26.46 -26.32
CA LEU A 126 10.93 26.25 -27.68
C LEU A 126 10.28 27.25 -28.66
N ARG A 127 9.01 27.60 -28.47
CA ARG A 127 8.23 28.46 -29.38
C ARG A 127 8.32 29.96 -29.07
N TYR A 128 8.34 30.37 -27.80
CA TYR A 128 8.17 31.77 -27.39
C TYR A 128 9.47 32.42 -26.91
N ARG A 129 10.48 32.49 -27.80
CA ARG A 129 11.86 32.92 -27.45
C ARG A 129 12.08 34.44 -27.36
N GLY A 130 11.05 35.22 -26.99
CA GLY A 130 11.20 36.66 -26.80
C GLY A 130 12.04 37.00 -25.56
N THR A 131 12.70 38.16 -25.53
CA THR A 131 13.66 38.53 -24.46
C THR A 131 13.06 38.43 -23.06
N LYS A 132 11.79 38.83 -22.88
CA LYS A 132 11.10 38.83 -21.59
C LYS A 132 10.58 37.45 -21.18
N GLN A 133 10.28 36.58 -22.15
CA GLN A 133 10.03 35.16 -21.90
C GLN A 133 11.31 34.45 -21.46
N GLN A 134 12.43 34.66 -22.15
CA GLN A 134 13.74 34.12 -21.77
C GLN A 134 14.21 34.63 -20.39
N GLU A 135 13.94 35.91 -20.05
CA GLU A 135 14.19 36.46 -18.71
C GLU A 135 13.39 35.76 -17.60
N PHE A 136 12.21 35.20 -17.93
CA PHE A 136 11.39 34.41 -17.02
C PHE A 136 11.84 32.94 -16.95
N TYR A 137 12.14 32.29 -18.08
CA TYR A 137 12.63 30.92 -18.11
C TYR A 137 13.95 30.79 -17.33
N ASN A 138 14.89 31.71 -17.58
CA ASN A 138 16.16 31.80 -16.86
C ASN A 138 16.00 32.23 -15.38
N PHE A 139 14.83 32.70 -14.95
CA PHE A 139 14.51 32.90 -13.53
C PHE A 139 14.01 31.60 -12.91
N VAL A 140 13.05 30.94 -13.56
CA VAL A 140 12.48 29.66 -13.12
C VAL A 140 13.56 28.58 -13.02
N GLU A 141 14.47 28.48 -13.98
CA GLU A 141 15.56 27.49 -13.95
C GLU A 141 16.49 27.68 -12.75
N ARG A 142 16.81 28.92 -12.38
CA ARG A 142 17.59 29.20 -11.15
C ARG A 142 16.79 28.92 -9.88
N LEU A 143 15.50 29.26 -9.86
CA LEU A 143 14.63 29.01 -8.71
C LEU A 143 14.40 27.50 -8.48
N LEU A 144 14.37 26.68 -9.54
CA LEU A 144 14.28 25.22 -9.43
C LEU A 144 15.48 24.60 -8.69
N LEU A 145 16.64 25.27 -8.66
CA LEU A 145 17.85 24.80 -7.98
C LEU A 145 17.94 25.22 -6.49
N ASP A 146 17.19 26.25 -6.07
CA ASP A 146 17.40 26.95 -4.80
C ASP A 146 16.06 27.43 -4.16
N HIS A 147 14.98 26.64 -4.32
CA HIS A 147 13.70 26.90 -3.66
C HIS A 147 13.59 26.12 -2.34
N GLU A 148 13.08 26.77 -1.30
CA GLU A 148 12.89 26.16 0.02
C GLU A 148 11.80 25.07 0.03
N ASN A 149 10.70 25.32 -0.69
CA ASN A 149 9.53 24.45 -0.74
C ASN A 149 8.61 24.83 -1.92
N ALA A 150 7.60 24.00 -2.19
CA ALA A 150 6.68 24.21 -3.31
C ALA A 150 5.79 25.47 -3.17
N VAL A 151 5.57 26.01 -1.97
CA VAL A 151 4.73 27.22 -1.77
C VAL A 151 5.52 28.47 -2.14
N THR A 152 6.71 28.64 -1.55
CA THR A 152 7.64 29.75 -1.86
C THR A 152 8.04 29.77 -3.34
N PHE A 153 8.14 28.59 -3.98
CA PHE A 153 8.31 28.47 -5.43
C PHE A 153 7.16 29.14 -6.20
N ARG A 154 5.90 28.79 -5.92
CA ARG A 154 4.72 29.38 -6.58
C ARG A 154 4.68 30.89 -6.41
N GLU A 155 4.86 31.38 -5.18
CA GLU A 155 4.78 32.81 -4.86
C GLU A 155 5.82 33.63 -5.65
N GLN A 156 7.06 33.15 -5.70
CA GLN A 156 8.13 33.79 -6.47
C GLN A 156 7.88 33.75 -7.99
N VAL A 157 7.37 32.62 -8.51
CA VAL A 157 6.97 32.50 -9.94
C VAL A 157 5.85 33.49 -10.29
N GLN A 158 4.81 33.61 -9.47
CA GLN A 158 3.68 34.50 -9.74
C GLN A 158 4.04 35.99 -9.58
N MET A 159 4.85 36.34 -8.57
CA MET A 159 5.39 37.69 -8.40
C MET A 159 6.20 38.12 -9.63
N ARG A 160 7.13 37.26 -10.07
CA ARG A 160 7.98 37.53 -11.23
C ARG A 160 7.20 37.54 -12.55
N LEU A 161 6.10 36.79 -12.65
CA LEU A 161 5.19 36.84 -13.80
C LEU A 161 4.49 38.21 -13.88
N ALA A 162 4.00 38.71 -12.75
CA ALA A 162 3.31 40.01 -12.67
C ALA A 162 4.22 41.19 -13.09
N ASP A 163 5.50 41.16 -12.71
CA ASP A 163 6.51 42.15 -13.14
C ASP A 163 6.70 42.19 -14.67
N LEU A 164 6.73 41.00 -15.31
CA LEU A 164 7.14 40.85 -16.70
C LEU A 164 5.99 40.96 -17.71
N LEU A 165 4.76 40.58 -17.33
CA LEU A 165 3.59 40.61 -18.23
C LEU A 165 3.31 41.98 -18.87
N PRO A 166 3.38 43.13 -18.16
CA PRO A 166 3.20 44.45 -18.77
C PRO A 166 4.28 44.79 -19.82
N GLN A 167 5.46 44.18 -19.71
CA GLN A 167 6.61 44.43 -20.58
C GLN A 167 6.53 43.64 -21.90
N ILE A 168 5.62 42.67 -21.98
CA ILE A 168 5.37 41.87 -23.19
C ILE A 168 4.37 42.60 -24.09
N LYS A 169 4.73 42.75 -25.37
CA LYS A 169 3.99 43.54 -26.37
C LYS A 169 2.86 42.79 -27.08
N THR A 170 2.94 41.46 -27.13
CA THR A 170 2.01 40.59 -27.87
C THR A 170 1.13 39.80 -26.91
N GLU A 171 -0.15 39.66 -27.22
CA GLU A 171 -1.10 38.99 -26.32
C GLU A 171 -0.90 37.48 -26.29
N GLU A 172 -0.49 36.90 -27.42
CA GLU A 172 -0.03 35.51 -27.53
C GLU A 172 1.20 35.26 -26.64
N GLY A 173 2.10 36.25 -26.55
CA GLY A 173 3.30 36.19 -25.72
C GLY A 173 3.03 36.32 -24.22
N ARG A 174 1.95 37.00 -23.83
CA ARG A 174 1.44 37.07 -22.44
C ARG A 174 0.73 35.78 -22.06
N THR A 175 -0.21 35.34 -22.90
CA THR A 175 -0.98 34.10 -22.74
C THR A 175 -0.06 32.89 -22.64
N ALA A 176 1.00 32.83 -23.45
CA ALA A 176 2.03 31.78 -23.37
C ALA A 176 2.73 31.76 -21.99
N LEU A 177 3.10 32.92 -21.44
CA LEU A 177 3.81 33.00 -20.16
C LEU A 177 2.89 32.72 -18.96
N GLN A 178 1.61 33.12 -19.04
CA GLN A 178 0.58 32.75 -18.06
C GLN A 178 0.31 31.24 -18.06
N ASN A 179 0.17 30.62 -19.23
CA ASN A 179 0.01 29.17 -19.35
C ASN A 179 1.24 28.43 -18.83
N TYR A 180 2.45 28.91 -19.14
CA TYR A 180 3.70 28.36 -18.61
C TYR A 180 3.73 28.39 -17.06
N ALA A 181 3.43 29.54 -16.45
CA ALA A 181 3.34 29.67 -15.00
C ALA A 181 2.25 28.79 -14.38
N LYS A 182 1.13 28.56 -15.08
CA LYS A 182 0.08 27.61 -14.67
C LYS A 182 0.57 26.16 -14.70
N TYR A 183 1.35 25.75 -15.70
CA TYR A 183 1.92 24.40 -15.73
C TYR A 183 2.99 24.21 -14.63
N LEU A 184 3.72 25.25 -14.25
CA LEU A 184 4.61 25.23 -13.09
C LEU A 184 3.85 25.08 -11.77
N ASP A 185 2.76 25.83 -11.60
CA ASP A 185 1.87 25.72 -10.44
C ASP A 185 1.31 24.29 -10.30
N GLN A 186 0.80 23.72 -11.39
CA GLN A 186 0.33 22.33 -11.45
C GLN A 186 1.44 21.29 -11.19
N LEU A 187 2.68 21.52 -11.62
CA LEU A 187 3.82 20.65 -11.26
C LEU A 187 4.19 20.77 -9.78
N SER A 188 4.04 21.95 -9.18
CA SER A 188 4.34 22.21 -7.78
C SER A 188 3.30 21.67 -6.79
N ASP A 189 2.21 21.03 -7.27
CA ASP A 189 1.32 20.21 -6.44
C ASP A 189 2.03 18.92 -5.93
N ASN A 190 3.23 18.62 -6.42
CA ASN A 190 4.09 17.56 -5.90
C ASN A 190 5.58 18.00 -5.98
N GLU A 191 6.31 17.92 -4.88
CA GLU A 191 7.74 18.29 -4.84
C GLU A 191 8.59 17.42 -5.79
N LEU A 192 8.19 16.16 -6.04
CA LEU A 192 8.81 15.32 -7.06
C LEU A 192 8.60 15.88 -8.47
N GLY A 193 7.53 16.63 -8.73
CA GLY A 193 7.28 17.33 -9.99
C GLY A 193 8.29 18.44 -10.27
N LEU A 194 8.64 19.23 -9.24
CA LEU A 194 9.70 20.25 -9.33
C LEU A 194 11.09 19.61 -9.44
N LYS A 195 11.37 18.58 -8.62
CA LYS A 195 12.61 17.77 -8.71
C LYS A 195 12.80 17.19 -10.11
N LEU A 196 11.75 16.59 -10.69
CA LEU A 196 11.76 16.08 -12.06
C LEU A 196 12.00 17.19 -13.09
N LEU A 197 11.34 18.35 -12.97
CA LEU A 197 11.58 19.46 -13.91
C LEU A 197 13.03 19.92 -13.89
N SER A 198 13.62 20.08 -12.69
CA SER A 198 15.04 20.38 -12.54
C SER A 198 15.93 19.31 -13.19
N LEU A 199 15.64 18.03 -12.97
CA LEU A 199 16.42 16.92 -13.56
C LEU A 199 16.28 16.85 -15.09
N PHE A 200 15.08 17.08 -15.65
CA PHE A 200 14.88 17.14 -17.10
C PHE A 200 15.68 18.27 -17.77
N LYS A 201 15.81 19.43 -17.11
CA LYS A 201 16.68 20.54 -17.56
C LYS A 201 18.16 20.16 -17.44
N THR A 202 18.59 19.69 -16.28
CA THR A 202 19.99 19.33 -16.00
C THR A 202 20.52 18.26 -16.95
N TYR A 203 19.75 17.20 -17.21
CA TYR A 203 20.13 16.14 -18.16
C TYR A 203 19.81 16.48 -19.63
N GLN A 204 19.33 17.69 -19.92
CA GLN A 204 19.02 18.19 -21.27
C GLN A 204 18.21 17.17 -22.10
N LEU A 205 17.11 16.64 -21.54
CA LEU A 205 16.29 15.64 -22.22
C LEU A 205 15.63 16.26 -23.48
N ALA A 206 16.28 16.12 -24.63
CA ALA A 206 15.96 16.86 -25.85
C ALA A 206 14.60 16.51 -26.51
N ASP A 207 13.84 15.57 -25.95
CA ASP A 207 12.45 15.31 -26.36
C ASP A 207 11.63 14.76 -25.17
N TYR A 208 10.80 15.62 -24.58
CA TYR A 208 9.89 15.24 -23.50
C TYR A 208 8.73 14.34 -24.01
N SER A 209 8.52 14.20 -25.33
CA SER A 209 7.47 13.32 -25.90
C SER A 209 7.67 11.85 -25.55
N ILE A 210 8.88 11.46 -25.14
CA ILE A 210 9.20 10.15 -24.58
C ILE A 210 8.28 9.74 -23.42
N LEU A 211 7.88 10.71 -22.57
CA LEU A 211 6.94 10.50 -21.47
C LEU A 211 5.55 10.12 -21.99
N ARG A 212 5.14 10.69 -23.12
CA ARG A 212 3.88 10.34 -23.80
C ARG A 212 3.96 8.95 -24.44
N ILE A 213 5.09 8.54 -25.00
CA ILE A 213 5.26 7.19 -25.55
C ILE A 213 5.17 6.14 -24.42
N ILE A 214 5.89 6.36 -23.31
CA ILE A 214 5.87 5.44 -22.15
C ILE A 214 4.49 5.46 -21.46
N SER A 215 3.82 6.61 -21.37
CA SER A 215 2.45 6.70 -20.84
C SER A 215 1.46 5.92 -21.71
N ASN A 216 1.55 6.04 -23.03
CA ASN A 216 0.71 5.26 -23.96
C ASN A 216 1.00 3.75 -23.86
N LEU A 217 2.27 3.35 -23.66
CA LEU A 217 2.67 1.97 -23.42
C LEU A 217 2.00 1.43 -22.14
N ILE A 218 2.09 2.15 -21.02
CA ILE A 218 1.47 1.80 -19.74
C ILE A 218 -0.07 1.74 -19.88
N GLN A 219 -0.69 2.72 -20.53
CA GLN A 219 -2.14 2.73 -20.79
C GLN A 219 -2.59 1.54 -21.66
N SER A 220 -1.75 1.08 -22.59
CA SER A 220 -2.04 -0.13 -23.38
C SER A 220 -2.10 -1.41 -22.54
N LEU A 221 -1.43 -1.43 -21.37
CA LEU A 221 -1.51 -2.54 -20.41
C LEU A 221 -2.87 -2.59 -19.71
N GLY A 222 -3.64 -1.49 -19.70
CA GLY A 222 -4.96 -1.43 -19.09
C GLY A 222 -5.95 -2.49 -19.61
N LYS A 223 -5.74 -3.00 -20.83
CA LYS A 223 -6.53 -4.07 -21.46
C LYS A 223 -5.83 -5.44 -21.50
N LYS A 224 -4.65 -5.59 -20.89
CA LYS A 224 -3.87 -6.83 -20.87
C LYS A 224 -3.94 -7.50 -19.50
N ASP A 225 -3.57 -8.77 -19.48
CA ASP A 225 -3.12 -9.44 -18.27
C ASP A 225 -1.86 -8.73 -17.74
N LEU A 226 -1.85 -8.40 -16.46
CA LEU A 226 -0.72 -7.77 -15.76
C LEU A 226 0.14 -8.80 -15.01
N LEU A 227 -0.26 -10.08 -15.00
CA LEU A 227 0.44 -11.18 -14.34
C LEU A 227 1.45 -11.88 -15.27
N ASP A 228 1.32 -11.74 -16.60
CA ASP A 228 2.35 -12.13 -17.56
C ASP A 228 3.55 -11.15 -17.53
N PHE A 229 4.37 -11.29 -16.49
CA PHE A 229 5.61 -10.53 -16.33
C PHE A 229 6.59 -10.77 -17.50
N LYS A 230 6.56 -11.93 -18.16
CA LYS A 230 7.43 -12.20 -19.33
C LYS A 230 6.99 -11.39 -20.55
N GLY A 231 5.69 -11.24 -20.77
CA GLY A 231 5.12 -10.33 -21.77
C GLY A 231 5.45 -8.86 -21.48
N LEU A 232 5.38 -8.44 -20.21
CA LEU A 232 5.76 -7.08 -19.80
C LEU A 232 7.25 -6.81 -20.04
N VAL A 233 8.14 -7.70 -19.60
CA VAL A 233 9.59 -7.59 -19.85
C VAL A 233 9.90 -7.62 -21.35
N SER A 234 9.21 -8.43 -22.14
CA SER A 234 9.37 -8.46 -23.60
C SER A 234 8.96 -7.14 -24.26
N LEU A 235 7.86 -6.53 -23.80
CA LEU A 235 7.41 -5.21 -24.25
C LEU A 235 8.42 -4.12 -23.88
N VAL A 236 9.01 -4.18 -22.69
CA VAL A 236 10.10 -3.26 -22.28
C VAL A 236 11.33 -3.46 -23.14
N ARG A 237 11.78 -4.70 -23.39
CA ARG A 237 12.96 -4.99 -24.23
C ARG A 237 12.86 -4.37 -25.63
N VAL A 238 11.68 -4.42 -26.26
CA VAL A 238 11.41 -3.77 -27.56
C VAL A 238 11.50 -2.23 -27.48
N ASN A 239 11.25 -1.64 -26.32
CA ASN A 239 11.23 -0.19 -26.08
C ASN A 239 12.39 0.29 -25.17
N TYR A 240 13.41 -0.53 -24.95
CA TYR A 240 14.36 -0.34 -23.83
C TYR A 240 15.12 1.00 -23.92
N GLY A 241 15.56 1.39 -25.11
CA GLY A 241 16.20 2.71 -25.37
C GLY A 241 15.29 3.93 -25.19
N LEU A 242 14.02 3.76 -24.82
CA LEU A 242 13.15 4.83 -24.31
C LEU A 242 13.18 4.90 -22.78
N PHE A 243 13.19 3.75 -22.10
CA PHE A 243 13.28 3.66 -20.64
C PHE A 243 14.67 4.06 -20.12
N GLU A 244 15.72 3.62 -20.81
CA GLU A 244 17.12 3.94 -20.51
C GLU A 244 17.39 5.46 -20.53
N LYS A 245 16.76 6.21 -21.44
CA LYS A 245 16.84 7.68 -21.48
C LYS A 245 16.25 8.38 -20.25
N LEU A 246 15.42 7.69 -19.46
CA LEU A 246 14.89 8.20 -18.20
C LEU A 246 15.72 7.75 -16.97
N ARG A 247 16.68 6.82 -17.12
CA ARG A 247 17.47 6.21 -16.03
C ARG A 247 17.92 7.24 -15.00
N ASP A 248 18.64 8.27 -15.45
CA ASP A 248 19.28 9.25 -14.58
C ASP A 248 18.29 10.28 -14.00
N ILE A 249 17.18 10.52 -14.71
CA ILE A 249 16.09 11.43 -14.29
C ILE A 249 15.21 10.78 -13.21
N ILE A 250 15.04 9.46 -13.26
CA ILE A 250 14.35 8.68 -12.21
C ILE A 250 15.33 8.06 -11.21
N GLY A 251 16.62 8.39 -11.28
CA GLY A 251 17.63 8.01 -10.28
C GLY A 251 17.95 6.51 -10.18
N LEU A 252 17.75 5.73 -11.25
CA LEU A 252 18.19 4.32 -11.27
C LEU A 252 19.70 4.23 -11.47
N SER A 253 20.38 3.37 -10.71
CA SER A 253 21.78 3.03 -11.01
C SER A 253 21.88 2.17 -12.29
N GLU A 254 23.05 2.12 -12.91
CA GLU A 254 23.27 1.30 -14.12
C GLU A 254 22.93 -0.19 -13.90
N ARG A 255 23.12 -0.69 -12.67
CA ARG A 255 22.77 -2.08 -12.29
C ARG A 255 21.26 -2.32 -12.18
N GLN A 256 20.47 -1.27 -11.98
CA GLN A 256 19.01 -1.30 -11.95
C GLN A 256 18.38 -0.87 -13.29
N SER A 257 19.18 -0.38 -14.26
CA SER A 257 18.73 -0.08 -15.62
C SER A 257 18.55 -1.37 -16.43
N THR A 258 17.58 -2.20 -16.04
CA THR A 258 17.30 -3.50 -16.66
C THR A 258 15.87 -3.58 -17.19
N PRO A 259 15.61 -4.31 -18.29
CA PRO A 259 14.26 -4.52 -18.79
C PRO A 259 13.31 -5.15 -17.75
N GLU A 260 13.87 -5.96 -16.83
CA GLU A 260 13.17 -6.58 -15.71
C GLU A 260 12.75 -5.54 -14.66
N THR A 261 13.65 -4.64 -14.25
CA THR A 261 13.35 -3.53 -13.35
C THR A 261 12.28 -2.60 -13.92
N TYR A 262 12.45 -2.13 -15.16
CA TYR A 262 11.43 -1.30 -15.82
C TYR A 262 10.10 -2.07 -16.00
N GLY A 263 10.15 -3.40 -16.17
CA GLY A 263 8.99 -4.28 -16.19
C GLY A 263 8.18 -4.21 -14.90
N LEU A 264 8.84 -4.33 -13.73
CA LEU A 264 8.21 -4.19 -12.41
C LEU A 264 7.59 -2.80 -12.23
N MET A 265 8.27 -1.76 -12.71
CA MET A 265 7.80 -0.37 -12.62
C MET A 265 6.53 -0.14 -13.45
N ILE A 266 6.47 -0.59 -14.71
CA ILE A 266 5.26 -0.43 -15.53
C ILE A 266 4.12 -1.33 -15.06
N GLN A 267 4.42 -2.53 -14.53
CA GLN A 267 3.44 -3.41 -13.90
C GLN A 267 2.78 -2.71 -12.71
N PHE A 268 3.59 -2.14 -11.81
CA PHE A 268 3.11 -1.41 -10.65
C PHE A 268 2.24 -0.21 -11.03
N ILE A 269 2.68 0.64 -11.97
CA ILE A 269 1.91 1.82 -12.39
C ILE A 269 0.58 1.40 -13.06
N ALA A 270 0.59 0.34 -13.89
CA ALA A 270 -0.64 -0.17 -14.51
C ALA A 270 -1.62 -0.75 -13.46
N LEU A 271 -1.12 -1.49 -12.47
CA LEU A 271 -1.92 -1.99 -11.35
C LEU A 271 -2.47 -0.85 -10.48
N ALA A 272 -1.66 0.17 -10.17
CA ALA A 272 -2.09 1.34 -9.42
C ALA A 272 -3.19 2.12 -10.15
N ASN A 273 -3.08 2.28 -11.47
CA ASN A 273 -4.10 2.93 -12.30
C ASN A 273 -5.40 2.11 -12.40
N ARG A 274 -5.32 0.77 -12.33
CA ARG A 274 -6.49 -0.12 -12.37
C ARG A 274 -7.17 -0.26 -11.00
N HIS A 275 -6.40 -0.29 -9.92
CA HIS A 275 -6.86 -0.68 -8.58
C HIS A 275 -6.82 0.44 -7.52
N GLY A 276 -6.33 1.64 -7.85
CA GLY A 276 -6.12 2.72 -6.87
C GLY A 276 -7.35 3.06 -6.00
N ILE A 277 -8.55 3.13 -6.58
CA ILE A 277 -9.80 3.40 -5.83
C ILE A 277 -10.14 2.25 -4.87
N SER A 278 -9.91 1.00 -5.29
CA SER A 278 -10.05 -0.18 -4.42
C SER A 278 -8.99 -0.13 -3.31
N HIS A 279 -7.76 0.26 -3.63
CA HIS A 279 -6.67 0.33 -2.66
C HIS A 279 -6.90 1.40 -1.58
N MET A 280 -7.42 2.57 -1.93
CA MET A 280 -7.76 3.59 -0.92
C MET A 280 -8.76 3.07 0.12
N LYS A 281 -9.80 2.34 -0.33
CA LYS A 281 -10.77 1.70 0.58
C LYS A 281 -10.16 0.57 1.39
N PHE A 282 -9.22 -0.17 0.79
CA PHE A 282 -8.47 -1.21 1.48
C PHE A 282 -7.53 -0.63 2.54
N ASP A 283 -6.81 0.47 2.26
CA ASP A 283 -6.02 1.22 3.24
C ASP A 283 -6.91 1.68 4.42
N ASP A 284 -8.14 2.12 4.15
CA ASP A 284 -9.09 2.49 5.20
C ASP A 284 -9.58 1.30 6.03
N LEU A 285 -9.82 0.14 5.41
CA LEU A 285 -10.05 -1.12 6.14
C LEU A 285 -8.85 -1.46 7.03
N ILE A 286 -7.61 -1.35 6.54
CA ILE A 286 -6.42 -1.72 7.30
C ILE A 286 -6.21 -0.76 8.48
N LYS A 287 -6.45 0.55 8.31
CA LYS A 287 -6.46 1.53 9.42
C LYS A 287 -7.50 1.21 10.49
N VAL A 288 -8.63 0.60 10.13
CA VAL A 288 -9.64 0.11 11.09
C VAL A 288 -9.17 -1.17 11.78
N MET A 289 -8.61 -2.12 11.04
CA MET A 289 -8.08 -3.36 11.62
C MET A 289 -6.87 -3.12 12.55
N GLN A 290 -6.02 -2.14 12.26
CA GLN A 290 -4.95 -1.68 13.15
C GLN A 290 -5.49 -1.13 14.49
N LYS A 291 -6.62 -0.40 14.45
CA LYS A 291 -7.29 0.11 15.67
C LYS A 291 -8.02 -1.00 16.43
N TRP A 292 -8.55 -1.99 15.72
CA TRP A 292 -9.19 -3.19 16.27
C TRP A 292 -8.18 -4.12 16.96
N TYR A 293 -6.94 -4.20 16.47
CA TYR A 293 -5.93 -5.13 16.96
C TYR A 293 -5.53 -4.89 18.43
N LYS A 294 -5.45 -3.62 18.86
CA LYS A 294 -5.10 -3.25 20.24
C LYS A 294 -6.12 -3.74 21.30
N PRO A 295 -7.43 -3.44 21.21
CA PRO A 295 -8.40 -3.99 22.15
C PRO A 295 -8.53 -5.52 22.02
N TYR A 296 -8.25 -6.09 20.84
CA TYR A 296 -8.16 -7.54 20.66
C TYR A 296 -7.02 -8.16 21.49
N GLN A 297 -5.80 -7.62 21.41
CA GLN A 297 -4.68 -8.04 22.26
C GLN A 297 -5.04 -7.92 23.76
N ALA A 298 -5.67 -6.82 24.17
CA ALA A 298 -6.06 -6.61 25.56
C ALA A 298 -7.11 -7.64 26.04
N VAL A 299 -8.13 -7.94 25.24
CA VAL A 299 -9.13 -8.98 25.57
C VAL A 299 -8.48 -10.36 25.65
N ILE A 300 -7.59 -10.71 24.73
CA ILE A 300 -6.88 -11.99 24.75
C ILE A 300 -5.94 -12.09 25.95
N GLY A 301 -5.18 -11.03 26.25
CA GLY A 301 -4.31 -10.97 27.44
C GLY A 301 -5.08 -11.21 28.73
N ILE A 302 -6.18 -10.47 28.96
CA ILE A 302 -7.00 -10.64 30.17
C ILE A 302 -7.58 -12.06 30.27
N ARG A 303 -7.99 -12.67 29.16
CA ARG A 303 -8.46 -14.08 29.12
C ARG A 303 -7.35 -15.09 29.38
N GLN A 304 -6.10 -14.79 29.02
CA GLN A 304 -4.92 -15.63 29.25
C GLN A 304 -4.36 -15.49 30.68
N GLU A 305 -4.38 -14.29 31.25
CA GLU A 305 -4.01 -14.00 32.66
C GLU A 305 -4.93 -14.69 33.67
N HIS A 306 -6.16 -15.00 33.29
CA HIS A 306 -7.19 -15.57 34.16
C HIS A 306 -7.68 -16.95 33.65
N PRO A 307 -6.81 -17.98 33.58
CA PRO A 307 -7.13 -19.23 32.89
C PRO A 307 -8.19 -20.08 33.61
N PRO A 308 -8.94 -20.95 32.89
CA PRO A 308 -9.97 -21.82 33.48
C PRO A 308 -9.46 -22.83 34.53
N SER A 309 -8.15 -23.11 34.58
CA SER A 309 -7.48 -23.87 35.64
C SER A 309 -7.69 -23.21 37.00
N GLU A 310 -7.35 -21.94 37.10
CA GLU A 310 -7.20 -21.20 38.37
C GLU A 310 -8.39 -20.29 38.68
N TYR A 311 -9.10 -19.80 37.66
CA TYR A 311 -10.15 -18.78 37.81
C TYR A 311 -11.55 -19.28 37.44
N LYS A 312 -12.56 -18.84 38.21
CA LYS A 312 -13.97 -18.95 37.87
C LYS A 312 -14.24 -18.08 36.64
N GLN A 313 -14.52 -18.73 35.52
CA GLN A 313 -14.68 -18.04 34.23
C GLN A 313 -16.00 -17.24 34.18
N PRO A 314 -15.96 -15.91 33.94
CA PRO A 314 -17.16 -15.11 33.71
C PRO A 314 -17.83 -15.51 32.38
N LYS A 315 -19.09 -15.12 32.17
CA LYS A 315 -19.84 -15.48 30.95
C LYS A 315 -19.29 -14.75 29.73
N GLU A 316 -18.83 -13.53 29.96
CA GLU A 316 -18.28 -12.56 29.03
C GLU A 316 -17.03 -13.10 28.32
N PHE A 317 -16.21 -13.92 28.98
CA PHE A 317 -15.05 -14.56 28.37
C PHE A 317 -15.42 -15.63 27.33
N LYS A 318 -16.69 -16.06 27.28
CA LYS A 318 -17.22 -16.97 26.25
C LYS A 318 -17.80 -16.24 25.04
N GLU A 319 -17.86 -14.91 25.05
CA GLU A 319 -18.26 -14.13 23.87
C GLU A 319 -17.16 -14.24 22.80
N ALA A 320 -17.57 -14.55 21.56
CA ALA A 320 -16.69 -14.58 20.41
C ALA A 320 -16.15 -13.17 20.12
N ILE A 321 -14.88 -13.10 19.70
CA ILE A 321 -14.22 -11.83 19.37
C ILE A 321 -14.88 -11.22 18.11
N PRO A 322 -15.52 -10.04 18.20
CA PRO A 322 -16.10 -9.38 17.02
C PRO A 322 -15.01 -9.07 15.99
N GLY A 323 -15.29 -9.23 14.69
CA GLY A 323 -14.36 -8.85 13.61
C GLY A 323 -13.15 -9.78 13.38
N ILE A 324 -12.95 -10.82 14.22
CA ILE A 324 -11.83 -11.78 14.08
C ILE A 324 -11.80 -12.46 12.70
N GLU A 325 -12.96 -12.69 12.10
CA GLU A 325 -13.09 -13.31 10.77
C GLU A 325 -12.50 -12.42 9.67
N ILE A 326 -12.65 -11.09 9.77
CA ILE A 326 -12.08 -10.12 8.81
C ILE A 326 -10.55 -10.05 8.98
N TYR A 327 -10.06 -10.04 10.22
CA TYR A 327 -8.62 -10.12 10.51
C TYR A 327 -8.00 -11.37 9.88
N GLU A 328 -8.53 -12.56 10.20
CA GLU A 328 -7.99 -13.83 9.68
C GLU A 328 -8.20 -14.00 8.17
N LYS A 329 -9.30 -13.47 7.58
CA LYS A 329 -9.54 -13.41 6.12
C LYS A 329 -8.37 -12.74 5.41
N TYR A 330 -8.04 -11.51 5.80
CA TYR A 330 -7.00 -10.71 5.13
C TYR A 330 -5.58 -11.16 5.48
N ARG A 331 -5.33 -11.55 6.74
CA ARG A 331 -4.07 -12.17 7.16
C ARG A 331 -3.76 -13.41 6.32
N LYS A 332 -4.74 -14.32 6.13
CA LYS A 332 -4.61 -15.54 5.32
C LYS A 332 -4.41 -15.28 3.82
N TRP A 333 -5.01 -14.24 3.26
CA TRP A 333 -4.82 -13.87 1.84
C TRP A 333 -3.46 -13.20 1.57
N LEU A 334 -2.97 -12.45 2.55
CA LEU A 334 -1.71 -11.69 2.48
C LEU A 334 -0.54 -12.34 3.23
N THR A 335 -0.65 -13.61 3.62
CA THR A 335 0.50 -14.44 4.06
C THR A 335 0.97 -15.34 2.92
N ASP A 336 2.29 -15.43 2.69
CA ASP A 336 2.85 -16.44 1.80
C ASP A 336 2.83 -17.84 2.45
N LYS A 337 2.33 -18.84 1.72
CA LYS A 337 2.14 -20.21 2.23
C LYS A 337 3.43 -21.04 2.33
N LYS A 338 4.56 -20.57 1.78
CA LYS A 338 5.86 -21.27 1.80
C LYS A 338 6.83 -20.65 2.79
N THR A 339 6.87 -19.32 2.89
CA THR A 339 7.79 -18.59 3.78
C THR A 339 7.15 -18.14 5.09
N GLY A 340 5.81 -18.10 5.17
CA GLY A 340 5.09 -17.53 6.32
C GLY A 340 5.12 -16.00 6.37
N MET A 341 5.71 -15.33 5.37
CA MET A 341 5.84 -13.88 5.32
C MET A 341 4.47 -13.20 5.16
N VAL A 342 4.19 -12.20 6.00
CA VAL A 342 2.94 -11.44 5.99
C VAL A 342 3.17 -10.10 5.25
N PHE A 343 2.40 -9.86 4.20
CA PHE A 343 2.46 -8.65 3.35
C PHE A 343 1.45 -7.58 3.76
N ILE A 344 1.08 -7.55 5.03
CA ILE A 344 0.13 -6.61 5.63
C ILE A 344 0.55 -6.34 7.07
N ASP A 345 0.36 -5.09 7.50
CA ASP A 345 0.72 -4.61 8.83
C ASP A 345 -0.55 -4.24 9.58
N PHE A 346 -0.95 -5.07 10.54
CA PHE A 346 -2.10 -4.84 11.42
C PHE A 346 -1.70 -4.21 12.76
N GLY A 347 -0.44 -3.79 12.94
CA GLY A 347 0.12 -3.46 14.25
C GLY A 347 0.61 -4.67 15.05
N ASP A 348 0.75 -5.84 14.40
CA ASP A 348 1.34 -7.08 14.97
C ASP A 348 2.84 -6.89 15.33
N ASP A 349 3.57 -5.97 14.69
CA ASP A 349 5.04 -5.86 14.68
C ASP A 349 5.63 -4.75 15.60
N HIS A 350 4.97 -4.39 16.71
CA HIS A 350 5.38 -3.30 17.63
C HIS A 350 5.40 -3.69 19.11
#